data_AF-A0A938R6M0-F1
#
_entry.id   AF-A0A938R6M0-F1
#
_cell.length_a   1.000
_cell.length_b   1.000
_cell.length_c   1.000
_cell.angle_alpha   90.00
_cell.angle_beta   90.00
_cell.angle_gamma   90.00
#
_symmetry.space_group_name_H-M   'P 1'
#
loop_
_entity.id
_entity.type
_entity.pdbx_description
1 polymer ?
#
loop_
_entity_poly.entity_id
_entity_poly.type
_entity_poly.pdbx_seq_one_letter_code
_entity_poly.pdbx_strand_id
1 'polypeptide(L)'
;MKTRKEFLEAVLKMANLKDLQQADEAARAVISLTKMIIGEELSQKIAEVSPPDLREGWESIRATQLDDFERDEHLFETGEVLEAR
;
A
#
# COMPACT_ATOMS: atom_id res chain seq x y z
N MET A 1 -9.41 -7.88 14.24
CA MET A 1 -8.00 -7.46 14.23
C MET A 1 -7.90 -6.16 14.99
N LYS A 2 -7.02 -6.09 15.99
CA LYS A 2 -6.80 -4.91 16.83
C LYS A 2 -5.44 -4.26 16.59
N THR A 3 -4.48 -5.01 16.04
CA THR A 3 -3.10 -4.55 15.81
C THR A 3 -2.62 -4.88 14.39
N ARG A 4 -1.58 -4.16 13.95
CA ARG A 4 -0.85 -4.41 12.70
C ARG A 4 -0.28 -5.82 12.67
N LYS A 5 0.24 -6.32 13.78
CA LYS A 5 0.77 -7.69 13.86
C LYS A 5 -0.31 -8.74 13.60
N GLU A 6 -1.47 -8.63 14.24
CA GLU A 6 -2.60 -9.54 13.99
C GLU A 6 -3.08 -9.49 12.53
N PHE A 7 -3.05 -8.29 11.93
CA PHE A 7 -3.37 -8.12 10.52
C PHE A 7 -2.36 -8.81 9.60
N LEU A 8 -1.06 -8.59 9.80
CA LEU A 8 -0.02 -9.24 9.00
C LEU A 8 0.00 -10.77 9.17
N GLU A 9 -0.28 -11.27 10.38
CA GLU A 9 -0.44 -12.72 10.60
C GLU A 9 -1.65 -13.28 9.85
N ALA A 10 -2.74 -12.52 9.75
CA ALA A 10 -3.89 -12.92 8.95
C ALA A 10 -3.55 -12.92 7.45
N VAL A 11 -2.90 -11.87 6.95
CA VAL A 11 -2.44 -11.77 5.54
C VAL A 11 -1.52 -12.93 5.20
N LEU A 12 -0.52 -13.22 6.05
CA LEU A 12 0.40 -14.34 5.89
C LEU A 12 -0.34 -15.66 5.72
N LYS A 13 -1.29 -15.95 6.61
CA LYS A 13 -2.07 -17.20 6.58
C LYS A 13 -2.98 -17.29 5.36
N MET A 14 -3.67 -16.20 5.01
CA MET A 14 -4.63 -16.18 3.91
C MET A 14 -3.94 -16.29 2.55
N ALA A 15 -2.81 -15.61 2.38
CA ALA A 15 -2.05 -15.59 1.13
C ALA A 15 -0.92 -16.64 1.08
N ASN A 16 -0.79 -17.49 2.11
CA ASN A 16 0.24 -18.52 2.23
C ASN A 16 1.66 -17.99 2.01
N LEU A 17 2.00 -16.89 2.71
CA LEU A 17 3.29 -16.21 2.59
C LEU A 17 4.33 -16.80 3.55
N LYS A 18 5.61 -16.61 3.22
CA LYS A 18 6.72 -17.27 3.93
C LYS A 18 6.96 -16.69 5.32
N ASP A 19 6.82 -15.38 5.46
CA ASP A 19 7.12 -14.64 6.68
C ASP A 19 6.31 -13.33 6.74
N LEU A 20 6.42 -12.64 7.89
CA LEU A 20 5.72 -11.37 8.12
C LEU A 20 6.23 -10.23 7.24
N GLN A 21 7.47 -10.32 6.72
CA GLN A 21 8.00 -9.32 5.82
C GLN A 21 7.27 -9.38 4.47
N GLN A 22 7.12 -10.58 3.89
CA GLN A 22 6.32 -10.76 2.68
C GLN A 22 4.86 -10.34 2.88
N ALA A 23 4.30 -10.59 4.06
CA ALA A 23 2.95 -10.12 4.38
C ALA A 23 2.85 -8.59 4.43
N ASP A 24 3.86 -7.90 4.98
CA ASP A 24 3.91 -6.43 4.99
C ASP A 24 4.06 -5.86 3.57
N GLU A 25 4.94 -6.44 2.76
CA GLU A 25 5.15 -6.06 1.36
C GLU A 25 3.85 -6.22 0.54
N ALA A 26 3.19 -7.38 0.64
CA ALA A 26 1.94 -7.65 -0.04
C ALA A 26 0.81 -6.72 0.42
N ALA A 27 0.67 -6.50 1.74
CA ALA A 27 -0.33 -5.60 2.29
C ALA A 27 -0.12 -4.16 1.79
N ARG A 28 1.12 -3.67 1.79
CA ARG A 28 1.45 -2.32 1.29
C ARG A 28 1.09 -2.16 -0.17
N ALA A 29 1.44 -3.12 -1.02
CA ALA A 29 1.11 -3.08 -2.44
C ALA A 29 -0.42 -3.00 -2.67
N VAL A 30 -1.19 -3.85 -1.98
CA VAL A 30 -2.65 -3.84 -2.08
C VAL A 30 -3.25 -2.53 -1.56
N ILE A 31 -2.74 -2.00 -0.45
CA ILE A 31 -3.20 -0.72 0.11
C ILE A 31 -2.91 0.42 -0.87
N SER A 32 -1.70 0.50 -1.44
CA SER A 32 -1.35 1.52 -2.43
C SER A 32 -2.29 1.49 -3.63
N LEU A 33 -2.53 0.31 -4.22
CA LEU A 33 -3.46 0.13 -5.33
C LEU A 33 -4.89 0.51 -4.95
N THR A 34 -5.33 0.11 -3.75
CA THR A 34 -6.67 0.43 -3.25
C THR A 34 -6.84 1.95 -3.13
N LYS A 35 -5.87 2.65 -2.51
CA LYS A 35 -5.91 4.11 -2.37
C LYS A 35 -5.94 4.84 -3.71
N MET A 36 -5.19 4.34 -4.70
CA MET A 36 -5.20 4.88 -6.05
C MET A 36 -6.59 4.75 -6.71
N ILE A 37 -7.28 3.62 -6.50
CA ILE A 37 -8.61 3.36 -7.09
C ILE A 37 -9.72 4.18 -6.40
N ILE A 38 -9.69 4.28 -5.06
CA ILE A 38 -10.79 4.89 -4.29
C ILE A 38 -10.64 6.40 -4.10
N GLY A 39 -9.43 6.94 -4.32
CA GLY A 39 -9.14 8.35 -4.10
C GLY A 39 -9.05 8.75 -2.63
N GLU A 40 -8.65 10.01 -2.39
CA GLU A 40 -8.29 10.52 -1.06
C GLU A 40 -9.47 10.54 -0.08
N GLU A 41 -10.66 10.97 -0.52
CA GLU A 41 -11.84 11.08 0.35
C GLU A 41 -12.26 9.72 0.94
N LEU A 42 -12.37 8.69 0.09
CA LEU A 42 -12.72 7.35 0.55
C LEU A 42 -11.58 6.70 1.34
N SER A 43 -10.33 6.96 0.97
CA SER A 43 -9.16 6.51 1.73
C SER A 43 -9.18 7.07 3.16
N GLN A 44 -9.55 8.34 3.34
CA GLN A 44 -9.64 8.96 4.66
C GLN A 44 -10.75 8.35 5.51
N LYS A 45 -11.92 8.06 4.90
CA LYS A 45 -13.03 7.36 5.59
C LYS A 45 -12.62 5.98 6.09
N ILE A 46 -11.79 5.24 5.35
CA ILE A 46 -11.23 3.95 5.80
C ILE A 46 -10.30 4.13 7.00
N ALA A 47 -9.43 5.15 6.95
CA ALA A 47 -8.52 5.47 8.05
C ALA A 47 -9.30 5.78 9.35
N GLU A 48 -10.34 6.59 9.27
CA GLU A 48 -11.17 7.02 10.41
C GLU A 48 -11.89 5.86 11.11
N VAL A 49 -12.38 4.86 10.37
CA VAL A 49 -13.05 3.69 10.96
C VAL A 49 -12.07 2.60 11.43
N SER A 50 -10.79 2.70 11.06
CA SER A 50 -9.77 1.72 11.40
C SER A 50 -9.27 1.88 12.86
N PRO A 51 -8.91 0.78 13.54
CA PRO A 51 -8.20 0.83 14.81
C PRO A 51 -6.91 1.68 14.71
N PRO A 52 -6.49 2.39 15.78
CA PRO A 52 -5.38 3.34 15.72
C PRO A 52 -4.09 2.79 15.10
N ASP A 53 -3.70 1.57 15.45
CA ASP A 53 -2.48 0.92 14.95
C ASP A 53 -2.57 0.57 13.44
N LEU A 54 -3.77 0.22 12.97
CA LEU A 54 -4.01 -0.03 11.54
C LEU A 54 -4.17 1.26 10.76
N ARG A 55 -4.74 2.30 11.38
CA ARG A 55 -4.84 3.65 10.81
C ARG A 55 -3.46 4.22 10.54
N GLU A 56 -2.55 4.16 11.51
CA GLU A 56 -1.18 4.63 11.32
C GLU A 56 -0.48 3.90 10.16
N GLY A 57 -0.63 2.57 10.11
CA GLY A 57 -0.14 1.77 8.98
C GLY A 57 -0.73 2.20 7.64
N TRP A 58 -2.05 2.41 7.58
CA TRP A 58 -2.75 2.87 6.39
C TRP A 58 -2.27 4.27 5.96
N GLU A 59 -2.26 5.26 6.85
CA GLU A 59 -1.86 6.64 6.56
C GLU A 59 -0.39 6.78 6.16
N SER A 60 0.50 5.94 6.70
CA SER A 60 1.92 5.92 6.35
C SER A 60 2.20 5.53 4.89
N ILE A 61 1.27 4.82 4.26
CA ILE A 61 1.39 4.39 2.86
C ILE A 61 0.87 5.51 1.97
N ARG A 62 1.78 6.18 1.26
CA ARG A 62 1.38 7.11 0.20
C ARG A 62 0.85 6.29 -0.97
N ALA A 63 -0.30 6.69 -1.51
CA ALA A 63 -0.72 6.18 -2.81
C ALA A 63 0.37 6.57 -3.81
N THR A 64 0.93 5.58 -4.50
CA THR A 64 1.69 5.85 -5.73
C THR A 64 0.76 6.59 -6.67
N GLN A 65 1.16 7.76 -7.15
CA GLN A 65 0.44 8.42 -8.21
C GLN A 65 0.57 7.55 -9.47
N LEU A 66 -0.40 7.60 -10.39
CA LEU A 66 -0.29 6.93 -11.70
C LEU A 66 1.05 7.32 -12.38
N ASP A 67 1.44 8.56 -12.16
CA ASP A 67 2.68 9.22 -12.54
C ASP A 67 3.95 8.57 -11.94
N ASP A 68 3.85 7.80 -10.86
CA ASP A 68 4.95 7.00 -10.31
C ASP A 68 5.08 5.67 -11.06
N PHE A 69 3.97 5.04 -11.45
CA PHE A 69 3.98 3.79 -12.22
C PHE A 69 4.46 3.98 -13.66
N GLU A 70 3.98 5.03 -14.34
CA GLU A 70 4.46 5.38 -15.68
C GLU A 70 5.95 5.73 -15.66
N ARG A 71 6.42 6.38 -14.58
CA ARG A 71 7.84 6.72 -14.41
C ARG A 71 8.70 5.48 -14.13
N ASP A 72 8.21 4.55 -13.32
CA ASP A 72 8.91 3.30 -13.01
C ASP A 72 8.95 2.36 -14.23
N GLU A 73 7.86 2.28 -15.01
CA GLU A 73 7.81 1.55 -16.29
C GLU A 73 8.77 2.18 -17.31
N HIS A 74 8.74 3.51 -17.46
CA HIS A 74 9.66 4.23 -18.34
C HIS A 74 11.12 4.03 -17.93
N LEU A 75 11.45 4.09 -16.63
CA LEU A 75 12.79 3.84 -16.11
C LEU A 75 13.26 2.42 -16.41
N PHE A 76 12.37 1.43 -16.28
CA PHE A 76 12.68 0.03 -16.58
C PHE A 76 12.95 -0.19 -18.08
N GLU A 77 12.18 0.45 -18.97
CA GLU A 77 12.32 0.31 -20.41
C GLU A 77 13.49 1.11 -21.00
N THR A 78 13.73 2.32 -20.49
CA THR A 78 14.66 3.28 -21.11
C THR A 78 15.91 3.56 -20.28
N GLY A 79 15.89 3.26 -18.99
CA GLY A 79 16.95 3.66 -18.05
C GLY A 79 16.90 5.13 -17.62
N GLU A 80 15.85 5.88 -18.00
CA GLU A 80 15.71 7.30 -17.70
C GLU A 80 14.48 7.58 -16.81
N VAL A 81 14.63 8.50 -15.85
CA VAL A 81 13.54 8.97 -14.99
C VAL A 81 12.85 10.16 -15.67
N LEU A 82 11.54 10.09 -15.89
CA LEU A 82 10.75 11.25 -16.33
C LEU A 82 10.66 12.26 -15.18
N GLU A 83 11.33 13.40 -15.32
CA GLU A 83 11.17 14.53 -14.39
C GLU A 83 9.79 15.17 -14.59
N ALA A 84 9.01 15.25 -13.51
CA ALA A 84 7.75 15.97 -13.51
C ALA A 84 8.00 17.47 -13.76
N ARG A 85 7.24 18.05 -14.70
CA ARG A 85 7.28 19.47 -15.05
C ARG A 85 6.54 20.36 -14.06
#